data_AF-A0A3D0XEZ4-F1
#
_entry.id   AF-A0A3D0XEZ4-F1
#
_cell.length_a   1.000
_cell.length_b   1.000
_cell.length_c   1.000
_cell.angle_alpha   90.00
_cell.angle_beta   90.00
_cell.angle_gamma   90.00
#
_symmetry.space_group_name_H-M   'P 1'
#
loop_
_entity.id
_entity.type
_entity.pdbx_description
1 polymer ?
#
loop_
_entity_poly.entity_id
_entity_poly.type
_entity_poly.pdbx_seq_one_letter_code
_entity_poly.pdbx_strand_id
1 'polypeptide(L)' 'NLSIDQTMLPFLVEETGHFQHFVPRIVGEVRLPRPDSYELRLIPIKKAGGAVMDVRQIRLIPLAEKP' A
#
# COMPACT_ATOMS: atom_id res chain seq x y z
N ASN A 1 8.53 1.15 1.56
CA ASN A 1 8.58 -0.21 0.99
C ASN A 1 7.22 -0.85 1.24
N LEU A 2 6.57 -1.27 0.17
CA LEU A 2 5.33 -2.04 0.23
C LEU A 2 5.57 -3.37 -0.50
N SER A 3 5.27 -4.49 0.15
CA SER A 3 5.42 -5.81 -0.46
C SER A 3 4.34 -6.78 0.00
N ILE A 4 4.10 -7.78 -0.83
CA ILE A 4 3.39 -9.01 -0.45
C ILE A 4 4.36 -10.17 -0.68
N ASP A 5 4.76 -10.83 0.41
CA ASP A 5 5.91 -11.73 0.48
C ASP A 5 7.17 -11.13 -0.17
N GLN A 6 7.58 -11.69 -1.31
CA GLN A 6 8.75 -11.27 -2.09
C GLN A 6 8.41 -10.27 -3.20
N THR A 7 7.12 -10.05 -3.49
CA THR A 7 6.69 -9.12 -4.54
C THR A 7 6.69 -7.70 -3.99
N MET A 8 7.60 -6.89 -4.51
CA MET A 8 7.74 -5.47 -4.16
C MET A 8 6.85 -4.61 -5.05
N LEU A 9 6.09 -3.70 -4.43
CA LEU A 9 5.26 -2.72 -5.11
C LEU A 9 5.89 -1.32 -4.98
N PRO A 10 5.92 -0.54 -6.08
CA PRO A 10 6.36 0.84 -6.00
C PRO A 10 5.36 1.63 -5.13
N PHE A 11 5.86 2.23 -4.06
CA PHE A 11 5.03 3.03 -3.17
C PHE A 11 5.79 4.23 -2.65
N LEU A 12 5.33 5.42 -3.08
CA LEU A 12 5.76 6.71 -2.58
C LEU A 12 4.61 7.33 -1.81
N VAL A 13 4.88 7.75 -0.57
CA VAL A 13 3.91 8.54 0.19
C VAL A 13 4.02 9.97 -0.28
N GLU A 14 2.91 10.54 -0.73
CA GLU A 14 2.82 11.97 -1.09
C GLU A 14 2.12 12.73 0.03
N GLU A 15 2.50 14.00 0.17
CA GLU A 15 1.89 14.94 1.12
C GLU A 15 0.38 15.07 0.88
N THR A 16 -0.40 15.12 1.96
CA THR A 16 -1.87 15.22 1.92
C THR A 16 -2.38 16.54 2.48
N GLY A 17 -1.49 17.37 3.04
CA GLY A 17 -1.76 18.67 3.64
C GLY A 17 -2.03 18.57 5.13
N HIS A 18 -3.02 17.76 5.53
CA HIS A 18 -3.36 17.55 6.94
C HIS A 18 -3.82 16.11 7.21
N PHE A 19 -3.62 15.63 8.44
CA PHE A 19 -3.84 14.22 8.85
C PHE A 19 -5.29 13.70 8.71
N GLN A 20 -6.26 14.58 8.46
CA GLN A 20 -7.66 14.18 8.20
C GLN A 20 -7.98 13.93 6.72
N HIS A 21 -7.06 14.28 5.80
CA HIS A 21 -7.28 14.14 4.36
C HIS A 21 -6.72 12.80 3.87
N PHE A 22 -7.59 11.80 3.75
CA PHE A 22 -7.22 10.46 3.28
C PHE A 22 -7.42 10.36 1.78
N VAL A 23 -6.35 10.08 1.06
CA VAL A 23 -6.35 9.91 -0.40
C VAL A 23 -6.15 8.43 -0.74
N PRO A 24 -7.14 7.74 -1.34
CA PRO A 24 -6.96 6.39 -1.83
C PRO A 24 -5.89 6.32 -2.92
N ARG A 25 -5.04 5.30 -2.87
CA ARG A 25 -3.99 5.07 -3.89
C ARG A 25 -4.02 3.63 -4.37
N ILE A 26 -4.05 3.45 -5.70
CA ILE A 26 -3.78 2.16 -6.33
C ILE A 26 -2.27 2.03 -6.50
N VAL A 27 -1.70 1.06 -5.80
CA VAL A 27 -0.25 0.88 -5.64
C VAL A 27 0.35 -0.14 -6.60
N GLY A 28 -0.50 -0.93 -7.26
CA GLY A 28 -0.09 -1.92 -8.25
C GLY A 28 -0.93 -3.19 -8.17
N GLU A 29 -0.47 -4.22 -8.86
CA GLU A 29 -1.11 -5.51 -8.95
C GLU A 29 -0.18 -6.59 -8.40
N VAL A 30 -0.77 -7.62 -7.80
CA VAL A 30 -0.03 -8.80 -7.35
C VAL A 30 -0.72 -10.05 -7.86
N ARG A 31 0.07 -11.11 -8.08
CA ARG A 31 -0.46 -12.44 -8.38
C ARG A 31 -0.34 -13.30 -7.13
N LEU A 32 -1.47 -13.82 -6.65
CA LEU A 32 -1.54 -14.80 -5.58
C LEU A 32 -1.79 -16.17 -6.21
N PRO A 33 -0.74 -16.98 -6.48
CA PRO A 33 -0.86 -18.16 -7.34
C PRO A 33 -1.65 -19.31 -6.73
N ARG A 34 -1.83 -19.32 -5.40
CA ARG A 34 -2.50 -20.40 -4.67
C ARG A 34 -3.32 -19.81 -3.52
N PRO A 35 -4.38 -20.50 -3.07
CA PRO A 35 -5.06 -20.14 -1.84
C PRO A 35 -4.17 -20.47 -0.64
N ASP A 36 -3.47 -19.46 -0.12
CA ASP A 36 -2.53 -19.58 0.99
C ASP A 36 -2.53 -18.29 1.84
N SER A 37 -1.79 -18.31 2.95
CA SER A 37 -1.48 -17.12 3.74
C SER A 37 -0.33 -16.34 3.12
N TYR A 38 -0.49 -15.03 3.02
CA TYR A 38 0.50 -14.11 2.47
C TYR A 38 0.80 -13.01 3.48
N GLU A 39 2.05 -12.56 3.56
CA GLU A 39 2.45 -11.45 4.42
C GLU A 39 2.48 -10.14 3.63
N LEU A 40 1.61 -9.19 4.01
CA LEU A 40 1.69 -7.82 3.52
C LEU A 40 2.56 -6.99 4.46
N ARG A 41 3.63 -6.41 3.92
CA ARG A 41 4.56 -5.55 4.66
C ARG A 41 4.52 -4.13 4.11
N LEU A 42 4.24 -3.17 4.98
CA LEU A 42 4.34 -1.73 4.71
C LEU A 42 5.36 -1.12 5.65
N ILE A 43 6.59 -0.98 5.16
CA ILE A 43 7.75 -0.59 5.94
C ILE A 43 8.24 0.80 5.47
N PRO A 44 8.25 1.82 6.35
CA PRO A 44 8.88 3.11 6.06
C PRO A 44 10.37 2.95 5.75
N ILE A 45 10.86 3.58 4.69
CA ILE A 45 12.30 3.58 4.34
C ILE A 45 12.94 4.94 4.65
N LYS A 46 12.22 6.02 4.34
CA LYS A 46 12.66 7.40 4.63
C LYS A 46 11.45 8.21 5.07
N LYS A 47 11.64 9.07 6.07
CA LYS A 47 10.64 10.05 6.53
C LYS A 47 11.02 11.43 6.01
N ALA A 48 10.19 12.03 5.16
CA ALA A 48 10.46 13.34 4.57
C ALA A 48 10.01 14.51 5.48
N GLY A 49 9.02 14.29 6.34
CA GLY A 49 8.43 15.33 7.19
C GLY A 49 8.22 14.89 8.64
N GLY A 50 7.24 15.50 9.32
CA GLY A 50 6.92 15.22 10.72
C GLY A 50 6.47 13.77 10.97
N ALA A 51 5.70 13.22 10.03
CA ALA A 51 5.18 11.86 10.05
C ALA A 51 5.60 11.08 8.79
N VAL A 52 5.49 9.75 8.83
CA VAL A 52 5.65 8.92 7.63
C VAL A 52 4.36 8.93 6.81
N MET A 53 3.24 8.51 7.42
CA MET A 53 1.90 8.44 6.83
C MET A 53 0.88 8.02 7.90
N ASP A 54 -0.40 8.14 7.59
CA ASP A 54 -1.53 7.50 8.29
C ASP A 54 -2.27 6.58 7.30
N VAL A 55 -2.51 5.32 7.68
CA VAL A 55 -3.14 4.30 6.82
C VAL A 55 -4.34 3.72 7.54
N ARG A 56 -5.53 3.91 6.97
CA ARG A 56 -6.79 3.38 7.51
C ARG A 56 -7.18 2.01 6.96
N GLN A 57 -6.83 1.74 5.71
CA GLN A 57 -7.28 0.54 5.03
C GLN A 57 -6.30 0.16 3.92
N ILE A 58 -6.06 -1.14 3.80
CA ILE A 58 -5.42 -1.75 2.63
C ILE A 58 -6.41 -2.76 2.08
N ARG A 59 -6.65 -2.72 0.77
CA ARG A 59 -7.60 -3.61 0.10
C ARG A 59 -6.89 -4.37 -1.00
N LEU A 60 -7.15 -5.67 -1.07
CA LEU A 60 -6.96 -6.45 -2.28
C LEU A 60 -8.26 -6.36 -3.07
N ILE A 61 -8.19 -5.90 -4.32
CA ILE A 61 -9.34 -5.79 -5.21
C ILE A 61 -9.12 -6.78 -6.36
N PRO A 62 -10.02 -7.74 -6.60
CA PRO A 62 -9.93 -8.63 -7.75
C PRO A 62 -9.84 -7.81 -9.05
N LEU A 63 -8.97 -8.19 -9.98
CA LEU A 63 -8.77 -7.42 -11.21
C LEU A 63 -10.02 -7.37 -12.11
N ALA A 64 -10.89 -8.37 -12.01
CA ALA A 64 -12.19 -8.38 -12.68
C ALA A 64 -13.17 -7.32 -12.12
N GLU A 65 -12.85 -6.73 -10.96
CA GLU A 65 -13.68 -5.79 -10.21
C GLU A 65 -12.94 -4.44 -10.01
N LYS A 66 -12.01 -4.08 -10.91
CA LYS A 66 -11.32 -2.79 -10.82
C LYS A 66 -12.36 -1.66 -10.66
N PRO A 67 -12.21 -0.79 -9.64
CA PRO A 67 -13.17 0.25 -9.31
C PRO A 67 -13.25 1.35 -10.38
#